data_AF-A0A7V0MYL1-F1
#
_entry.id   AF-A0A7V0MYL1-F1
#
_cell.length_a   1.000
_cell.length_b   1.000
_cell.length_c   1.000
_cell.angle_alpha   90.00
_cell.angle_beta   90.00
_cell.angle_gamma   90.00
#
_symmetry.space_group_name_H-M   'P 1'
#
loop_
_entity.id
_entity.type
_entity.pdbx_description
1 polymer ?
#
loop_
_entity_poly.entity_id
_entity_poly.type
_entity_poly.pdbx_seq_one_letter_code
_entity_poly.pdbx_strand_id
1 'polypeptide(L)' 'MLKAVYDTNIIVSAALHKDRLPASLLSLALKGKVKLFVSDQLLQEYEGVF' A
#
# COMPACT_ATOMS: atom_id res chain seq x y z
N MET A 1 2.74 9.56 -17.13
CA MET A 1 1.88 8.92 -16.11
C MET A 1 2.75 7.98 -15.29
N LEU A 2 2.96 8.26 -14.00
CA LEU A 2 3.75 7.38 -13.14
C LEU A 2 2.95 6.10 -12.84
N LYS A 3 3.57 4.95 -13.09
CA LYS A 3 3.06 3.64 -12.69
C LYS A 3 4.03 3.10 -11.65
N ALA A 4 3.52 2.74 -10.47
CA ALA A 4 4.31 2.11 -9.43
C ALA A 4 3.53 0.89 -8.93
N VAL A 5 4.26 -0.17 -8.61
CA VAL A 5 3.74 -1.31 -7.88
C VAL A 5 4.24 -1.14 -6.46
N TYR A 6 3.33 -1.09 -5.50
CA TYR A 6 3.71 -1.04 -4.09
C TYR A 6 3.78 -2.46 -3.57
N ASP A 7 4.93 -2.78 -2.97
CA ASP A 7 5.09 -3.97 -2.16
C ASP A 7 4.11 -3.92 -0.99
N THR A 8 3.63 -5.07 -0.54
CA THR A 8 2.73 -5.18 0.60
C THR A 8 3.30 -4.54 1.87
N ASN A 9 4.62 -4.53 2.04
CA ASN A 9 5.30 -3.81 3.13
C ASN A 9 5.00 -2.31 3.17
N ILE A 10 4.78 -1.67 2.02
CA ILE A 10 4.40 -0.25 1.94
C ILE A 10 2.99 -0.05 2.49
N ILE A 11 2.06 -0.94 2.13
CA ILE A 11 0.66 -0.88 2.59
C ILE A 11 0.59 -1.09 4.10
N VAL A 12 1.30 -2.10 4.61
CA VAL A 12 1.37 -2.43 6.04
C VAL A 12 2.02 -1.30 6.83
N SER A 13 3.17 -0.82 6.37
CA SER A 13 3.87 0.29 7.04
C SER A 13 3.02 1.56 7.06
N ALA A 14 2.25 1.83 5.99
CA ALA A 14 1.32 2.96 5.95
C ALA A 14 0.16 2.80 6.94
N ALA A 15 -0.36 1.58 7.13
CA ALA A 15 -1.43 1.28 8.07
C ALA A 15 -0.96 1.42 9.53
N LEU A 16 0.25 0.95 9.85
CA LEU A 16 0.83 0.98 11.20
C LEU A 16 1.45 2.33 11.57
N HIS A 17 2.00 3.06 10.60
CA HIS A 17 2.77 4.28 10.83
C HIS A 17 2.33 5.40 9.88
N LYS A 18 1.22 6.06 10.26
CA LYS A 18 0.53 7.07 9.44
C LYS A 18 1.36 8.32 9.11
N ASP A 19 2.43 8.59 9.86
CA ASP A 19 3.27 9.79 9.68
C ASP A 19 4.57 9.54 8.89
N ARG A 20 4.74 8.34 8.34
CA ARG A 20 5.96 7.97 7.59
C ARG A 20 5.75 8.00 6.08
N LEU A 21 6.87 8.00 5.35
CA LEU A 21 6.91 7.97 3.88
C LEU A 21 5.95 6.95 3.22
N PRO A 22 5.77 5.72 3.74
CA PRO A 22 4.80 4.77 3.17
C PRO A 22 3.36 5.29 3.17
N ALA A 23 2.93 6.03 4.20
CA ALA A 23 1.61 6.65 4.24
C ALA A 23 1.47 7.76 3.20
N SER A 24 2.53 8.56 2.99
CA SER A 24 2.57 9.56 1.91
C SER A 24 2.47 8.91 0.52
N LEU A 25 3.14 7.78 0.29
CA LEU A 25 3.06 7.01 -0.95
C LEU A 25 1.66 6.45 -1.17
N LEU A 26 1.05 5.86 -0.14
CA LEU A 26 -0.34 5.39 -0.19
C LEU A 26 -1.31 6.55 -0.50
N SER A 27 -1.08 7.75 0.05
CA SER A 27 -1.90 8.93 -0.24
C SER A 27 -1.88 9.33 -1.72
N LEU A 28 -0.76 9.13 -2.43
CA LEU A 28 -0.67 9.40 -3.87
C LEU A 28 -1.52 8.41 -4.67
N ALA A 29 -1.57 7.15 -4.24
CA ALA A 29 -2.44 6.16 -4.85
C ALA A 29 -3.93 6.46 -4.60
N LEU A 30 -4.29 6.81 -3.35
CA LEU A 30 -5.66 7.19 -3.00
C LEU A 30 -6.15 8.44 -3.75
N LYS A 31 -5.25 9.37 -4.06
CA LYS A 31 -5.53 10.56 -4.90
C LYS A 31 -5.54 10.28 -6.41
N GLY A 32 -5.42 9.01 -6.82
CA GLY A 32 -5.40 8.59 -8.22
C GLY A 32 -4.16 9.03 -9.00
N LYS A 33 -3.10 9.50 -8.31
CA LYS A 33 -1.83 9.93 -8.93
C LYS A 33 -0.92 8.75 -9.26
N VAL A 34 -1.11 7.64 -8.57
CA VAL A 34 -0.43 6.36 -8.80
C VAL A 34 -1.50 5.27 -8.87
N LYS A 35 -1.38 4.35 -9.83
CA LYS A 35 -2.28 3.20 -9.90
C LYS A 35 -1.79 2.12 -8.94
N LEU A 36 -2.60 1.79 -7.94
CA LEU A 36 -2.30 0.71 -7.00
C LEU A 36 -2.69 -0.63 -7.61
N PHE A 37 -1.81 -1.62 -7.45
CA PHE A 37 -2.08 -3.00 -7.81
C PHE A 37 -1.86 -3.84 -6.56
N VAL A 38 -2.89 -4.55 -6.16
CA VAL A 38 -2.88 -5.49 -5.06
C VAL A 38 -3.44 -6.80 -5.62
N SER A 39 -2.85 -7.92 -5.24
CA SER A 39 -3.46 -9.23 -5.49
C SER A 39 -4.23 -9.67 -4.25
N ASP A 40 -5.39 -10.28 -4.46
CA ASP A 40 -6.20 -10.83 -3.36
C ASP A 40 -5.42 -11.91 -2.60
N GLN A 41 -4.58 -12.67 -3.30
CA GLN A 41 -3.69 -13.67 -2.70
C GLN A 41 -2.70 -13.03 -1.69
N LEU A 42 -2.12 -11.87 -2.02
CA LEU A 42 -1.23 -11.16 -1.09
C LEU A 42 -2.01 -10.58 0.09
N LEU A 43 -3.27 -10.16 -0.08
CA LEU A 43 -4.10 -9.69 1.04
C LEU A 43 -4.46 -10.84 2.00
N GLN A 44 -4.74 -12.03 1.48
CA GLN A 44 -5.08 -13.21 2.29
C GLN A 44 -3.94 -13.64 3.21
N GLU A 45 -2.68 -13.44 2.82
CA GLU A 45 -1.52 -13.69 3.69
C GLU A 45 -1.59 -12.87 5.00
N TYR A 46 -2.31 -11.74 5.01
CA TYR A 46 -2.44 -10.87 6.18
C TYR A 46 -3.62 -11.20 7.09
N GLU A 47 -4.63 -11.95 6.63
CA GLU A 47 -5.76 -12.35 7.49
C GLU A 47 -5.29 -13.23 8.66
N GLY A 48 -4.15 -13.92 8.53
CA GLY A 48 -3.55 -14.72 9.60
C GLY A 48 -2.53 -13.99 10.48
N VAL A 49 -2.27 -12.70 10.24
CA VAL A 49 -1.27 -11.90 10.98
C VAL A 49 -1.90 -11.13 12.15
N PHE A 50 -3.23 -11.02 12.20
CA PHE A 50 -3.99 -10.34 13.26
C PHE A 50 -4.69 -11.30 14.23
#